data_AF-A0A502SIN1-F1
#
_entry.id   AF-A0A502SIN1-F1
#
_cell.length_a   1.000
_cell.length_b   1.000
_cell.length_c   1.000
_cell.angle_alpha   90.00
_cell.angle_beta   90.00
_cell.angle_gamma   90.00
#
_symmetry.space_group_name_H-M   'P 1'
#
loop_
_entity.id
_entity.type
_entity.pdbx_description
1 polymer ?
#
loop_
_entity_poly.entity_id
_entity_poly.type
_entity_poly.pdbx_seq_one_letter_code
_entity_poly.pdbx_strand_id
1 'polypeptide(L)'
;MDLEYSKKLLRILIHNSSQILNAGFGVDRAESSFFDVIDLLREVPPLREDFLLMVKDTLKNRDPSGLDEGSVPRELVELAAHELRWQEFRALANERVKSIFGGDVALARSDIAHTIAEAYQESWEGRQFYRRYNEHE
;
A
#
# COMPACT_ATOMS: atom_id res chain seq x y z
N MET A 1 1.03 -23.87 -3.30
CA MET A 1 0.81 -23.30 -1.96
C MET A 1 -0.69 -23.27 -1.72
N ASP A 2 -1.17 -23.67 -0.54
CA ASP A 2 -2.60 -23.57 -0.21
C ASP A 2 -3.01 -22.10 -0.08
N LEU A 3 -4.18 -21.71 -0.58
CA LEU A 3 -4.64 -20.32 -0.59
C LEU A 3 -4.77 -19.77 0.83
N GLU A 4 -5.27 -20.57 1.77
CA GLU A 4 -5.38 -20.18 3.18
C GLU A 4 -4.01 -19.94 3.83
N TYR A 5 -3.00 -20.73 3.45
CA TYR A 5 -1.63 -20.49 3.86
C TYR A 5 -1.10 -19.17 3.28
N SER A 6 -1.31 -18.91 2.00
CA SER A 6 -0.88 -17.67 1.35
C SER A 6 -1.55 -16.42 1.95
N LYS A 7 -2.84 -16.50 2.32
CA LYS A 7 -3.55 -15.41 3.02
C LYS A 7 -2.93 -15.12 4.39
N LYS A 8 -2.56 -16.16 5.14
CA LYS A 8 -1.88 -15.99 6.45
C LYS A 8 -0.51 -15.35 6.27
N LEU A 9 0.27 -15.81 5.29
CA LEU A 9 1.58 -15.22 5.00
C LEU A 9 1.46 -13.74 4.63
N LEU A 10 0.51 -13.38 3.76
CA LEU A 10 0.23 -11.98 3.40
C LEU A 10 -0.01 -11.11 4.63
N ARG A 11 -0.87 -11.57 5.56
CA ARG A 11 -1.16 -10.84 6.80
C ARG A 11 0.08 -10.69 7.70
N ILE A 12 0.91 -11.72 7.81
CA ILE A 12 2.15 -11.68 8.60
C ILE A 12 3.12 -10.64 8.02
N LEU A 13 3.32 -10.64 6.69
CA LEU A 13 4.23 -9.71 6.04
C LEU A 13 3.76 -8.25 6.23
N ILE A 14 2.46 -7.99 6.04
CA ILE A 14 1.87 -6.68 6.30
C ILE A 14 2.09 -6.30 7.77
N HIS A 15 1.73 -7.16 8.72
CA HIS A 15 1.87 -6.88 10.15
C HIS A 15 3.32 -6.57 10.55
N ASN A 16 4.29 -7.35 10.07
CA ASN A 16 5.71 -7.12 10.33
C ASN A 16 6.14 -5.74 9.84
N SER A 17 5.73 -5.38 8.63
CA SER A 17 6.06 -4.08 8.06
C SER A 17 5.43 -2.92 8.86
N SER A 18 4.17 -3.07 9.31
CA SER A 18 3.51 -2.11 10.20
C SER A 18 4.24 -1.96 11.54
N GLN A 19 4.72 -3.05 12.14
CA GLN A 19 5.48 -2.99 13.39
C GLN A 19 6.79 -2.21 13.24
N ILE A 20 7.51 -2.42 12.14
CA ILE A 20 8.77 -1.71 11.84
C ILE A 20 8.50 -0.21 11.70
N LEU A 21 7.46 0.17 10.95
CA LEU A 21 7.08 1.58 10.78
C LEU A 21 6.59 2.22 12.09
N ASN A 22 5.76 1.52 12.85
CA ASN A 22 5.27 1.98 14.16
C ASN A 22 6.40 2.18 15.19
N ALA A 23 7.47 1.41 15.09
CA ALA A 23 8.65 1.59 15.92
C ALA A 23 9.56 2.74 15.46
N GLY A 24 9.22 3.42 14.36
CA GLY A 24 9.97 4.59 13.85
C GLY A 24 11.23 4.23 13.06
N PHE A 25 11.40 2.98 12.64
CA PHE A 25 12.60 2.54 11.92
C PHE A 25 12.62 2.93 10.45
N GLY A 26 11.50 3.37 9.87
CA GLY A 26 11.42 3.85 8.50
C GLY A 26 11.23 2.76 7.44
N VAL A 27 11.04 3.21 6.19
CA VAL A 27 10.72 2.38 5.02
C VAL A 27 11.88 1.48 4.60
N ASP A 28 13.12 1.94 4.75
CA ASP A 28 14.34 1.18 4.42
C ASP A 28 14.44 -0.15 5.20
N ARG A 29 13.90 -0.17 6.42
CA ARG A 29 13.84 -1.35 7.29
C ARG A 29 12.62 -2.23 7.01
N ALA A 30 11.50 -1.64 6.58
CA ALA A 30 10.29 -2.37 6.21
C ALA A 30 10.35 -2.94 4.77
N GLU A 31 11.28 -2.44 3.95
CA GLU A 31 11.42 -2.68 2.52
C GLU A 31 11.32 -4.16 2.12
N SER A 32 12.04 -5.05 2.81
CA SER A 32 12.02 -6.48 2.49
C SER A 32 10.60 -7.04 2.59
N SER A 33 9.89 -6.75 3.69
CA SER A 33 8.52 -7.23 3.89
C SER A 33 7.56 -6.64 2.86
N PHE A 34 7.76 -5.39 2.44
CA PHE A 34 6.94 -4.79 1.39
C PHE A 34 7.11 -5.51 0.06
N PHE A 35 8.36 -5.76 -0.37
CA PHE A 35 8.59 -6.46 -1.63
C PHE A 35 8.18 -7.94 -1.58
N ASP A 36 8.32 -8.60 -0.43
CA ASP A 36 7.78 -9.95 -0.23
C ASP A 36 6.25 -9.98 -0.41
N VAL A 37 5.53 -8.92 0.01
CA VAL A 37 4.09 -8.78 -0.28
C VAL A 37 3.85 -8.64 -1.79
N ILE A 38 4.61 -7.78 -2.48
CA ILE A 38 4.46 -7.58 -3.92
C ILE A 38 4.68 -8.90 -4.68
N ASP A 39 5.74 -9.62 -4.34
CA ASP A 39 6.10 -10.86 -4.99
C ASP A 39 5.05 -11.95 -4.71
N LEU A 40 4.57 -12.06 -3.47
CA LEU A 40 3.48 -12.98 -3.11
C LEU A 40 2.17 -12.67 -3.89
N LEU A 41 1.82 -11.39 -4.08
CA LEU A 41 0.64 -10.98 -4.84
C LEU A 41 0.78 -11.29 -6.34
N ARG A 42 2.00 -11.28 -6.88
CA ARG A 42 2.28 -11.71 -8.26
C ARG A 42 2.21 -13.22 -8.41
N GLU A 43 2.74 -13.96 -7.44
CA GLU A 43 2.78 -15.43 -7.45
C GLU A 43 1.41 -16.08 -7.23
N VAL A 44 0.54 -15.46 -6.42
CA VAL A 44 -0.77 -16.00 -6.04
C VAL A 44 -1.88 -15.01 -6.41
N PRO A 45 -2.29 -14.93 -7.70
CA PRO A 45 -3.30 -13.97 -8.18
C PRO A 45 -4.61 -13.92 -7.40
N PRO A 46 -5.16 -15.04 -6.85
CA PRO A 46 -6.36 -14.98 -6.02
C PRO A 46 -6.25 -14.10 -4.77
N LEU A 47 -5.04 -13.82 -4.26
CA LEU A 47 -4.84 -12.93 -3.11
C LEU A 47 -5.19 -11.47 -3.39
N ARG A 48 -5.29 -11.08 -4.68
CA ARG A 48 -5.64 -9.72 -5.08
C ARG A 48 -6.91 -9.22 -4.41
N GLU A 49 -7.94 -10.04 -4.36
CA GLU A 49 -9.23 -9.65 -3.76
C GLU A 49 -9.10 -9.42 -2.26
N ASP A 50 -8.42 -10.33 -1.54
CA ASP A 50 -8.16 -10.18 -0.12
C ASP A 50 -7.31 -8.93 0.18
N PHE A 51 -6.28 -8.67 -0.63
CA PHE A 51 -5.44 -7.48 -0.46
C PHE A 51 -6.21 -6.18 -0.70
N LEU A 52 -6.97 -6.09 -1.79
CA LEU A 52 -7.80 -4.93 -2.10
C LEU A 52 -8.88 -4.69 -1.03
N LEU A 53 -9.41 -5.74 -0.42
CA LEU A 53 -10.34 -5.62 0.70
C LEU A 53 -9.66 -4.98 1.93
N MET A 54 -8.46 -5.43 2.29
CA MET A 54 -7.68 -4.85 3.39
C MET A 54 -7.32 -3.38 3.12
N VAL A 55 -6.94 -3.05 1.89
CA VAL A 55 -6.68 -1.65 1.47
C VAL A 55 -7.96 -0.82 1.53
N LYS A 56 -9.09 -1.35 1.05
CA LYS A 56 -10.38 -0.66 1.15
C LYS A 56 -10.75 -0.36 2.60
N ASP A 57 -10.55 -1.30 3.51
CA ASP A 57 -10.85 -1.10 4.92
C ASP A 57 -9.92 -0.08 5.57
N THR A 58 -8.63 -0.12 5.23
CA THR A 58 -7.66 0.92 5.63
C THR A 58 -8.11 2.31 5.17
N LEU A 59 -8.53 2.43 3.91
CA LEU A 59 -8.97 3.70 3.33
C LEU A 59 -10.32 4.21 3.86
N LYS A 60 -11.04 3.46 4.69
CA LYS A 60 -12.21 3.98 5.42
C LYS A 60 -11.81 4.73 6.68
N ASN A 61 -10.62 4.46 7.24
CA ASN A 61 -10.16 5.10 8.45
C ASN A 61 -9.77 6.56 8.16
N ARG A 62 -10.11 7.47 9.09
CA ARG A 62 -9.78 8.89 8.92
C ARG A 62 -8.31 9.18 9.13
N ASP A 63 -7.59 8.33 9.84
CA ASP A 63 -6.14 8.41 9.96
C ASP A 63 -5.49 7.97 8.63
N PRO A 64 -4.81 8.88 7.90
CA PRO A 64 -4.20 8.54 6.62
C PRO A 64 -2.92 7.73 6.74
N SER A 65 -2.39 7.52 7.97
CA SER A 65 -1.12 6.80 8.18
C SER A 65 -1.25 5.28 8.04
N GLY A 66 -2.45 4.71 8.25
CA GLY A 66 -2.66 3.26 8.11
C GLY A 66 -1.84 2.42 9.09
N LEU A 67 -1.53 2.98 10.27
CA LEU A 67 -0.66 2.38 11.28
C LEU A 67 -1.42 1.63 12.39
N ASP A 68 -2.76 1.67 12.36
CA ASP A 68 -3.62 0.91 13.25
C ASP A 68 -3.53 -0.60 13.00
N GLU A 69 -3.82 -1.40 14.03
CA GLU A 69 -3.80 -2.86 13.94
C GLU A 69 -4.75 -3.37 12.83
N GLY A 70 -4.21 -4.18 11.92
CA GLY A 70 -4.96 -4.74 10.78
C GLY A 70 -5.05 -3.82 9.56
N SER A 71 -4.54 -2.59 9.63
CA SER A 71 -4.42 -1.70 8.48
C SER A 71 -3.20 -2.05 7.60
N VAL A 72 -3.29 -1.71 6.32
CA VAL A 72 -2.17 -1.77 5.38
C VAL A 72 -1.42 -0.44 5.45
N PRO A 73 -0.10 -0.42 5.72
CA PRO A 73 0.65 0.82 5.77
C PRO A 73 0.53 1.61 4.47
N ARG A 74 0.42 2.94 4.58
CA ARG A 74 0.31 3.84 3.43
C ARG A 74 1.37 3.57 2.38
N GLU A 75 2.62 3.44 2.80
CA GLU A 75 3.77 3.25 1.92
C GLU A 75 3.69 1.92 1.16
N LEU A 76 3.12 0.89 1.78
CA LEU A 76 2.87 -0.40 1.12
C LEU A 76 1.74 -0.29 0.09
N VAL A 77 0.68 0.47 0.38
CA VAL A 77 -0.39 0.70 -0.60
C VAL A 77 0.15 1.44 -1.83
N GLU A 78 0.96 2.47 -1.61
CA GLU A 78 1.60 3.24 -2.68
C GLU A 78 2.56 2.36 -3.50
N LEU A 79 3.41 1.57 -2.85
CA LEU A 79 4.29 0.63 -3.55
C LEU A 79 3.49 -0.39 -4.35
N ALA A 80 2.43 -0.97 -3.79
CA ALA A 80 1.59 -1.93 -4.50
C ALA A 80 0.89 -1.30 -5.71
N ALA A 81 0.40 -0.07 -5.60
CA ALA A 81 -0.13 0.69 -6.73
C ALA A 81 0.93 0.93 -7.81
N HIS A 82 2.17 1.21 -7.41
CA HIS A 82 3.29 1.39 -8.32
C HIS A 82 3.66 0.08 -9.04
N GLU A 83 3.89 -0.99 -8.28
CA GLU A 83 4.46 -2.25 -8.79
C GLU A 83 3.45 -3.15 -9.52
N LEU A 84 2.18 -3.11 -9.11
CA LEU A 84 1.14 -4.00 -9.65
C LEU A 84 0.23 -3.31 -10.66
N ARG A 85 0.16 -1.97 -10.65
CA ARG A 85 -0.63 -1.14 -11.60
C ARG A 85 -2.12 -1.51 -11.70
N TRP A 86 -2.68 -2.18 -10.68
CA TRP A 86 -4.09 -2.60 -10.66
C TRP A 86 -5.05 -1.42 -10.58
N GLN A 87 -5.94 -1.23 -11.56
CA GLN A 87 -6.83 -0.06 -11.64
C GLN A 87 -7.75 0.12 -10.42
N GLU A 88 -7.98 -0.93 -9.64
CA GLU A 88 -8.75 -0.93 -8.41
C GLU A 88 -8.17 0.01 -7.35
N PHE A 89 -6.84 0.20 -7.29
CA PHE A 89 -6.26 1.19 -6.37
C PHE A 89 -6.75 2.60 -6.69
N ARG A 90 -6.84 2.97 -7.98
CA ARG A 90 -7.40 4.27 -8.41
C ARG A 90 -8.88 4.37 -8.09
N ALA A 91 -9.63 3.27 -8.27
CA ALA A 91 -11.05 3.25 -7.93
C ALA A 91 -11.28 3.50 -6.43
N LEU A 92 -10.49 2.84 -5.57
CA LEU A 92 -10.54 3.01 -4.12
C LEU A 92 -10.11 4.43 -3.69
N ALA A 93 -9.06 4.98 -4.29
CA ALA A 93 -8.64 6.37 -4.05
C ALA A 93 -9.75 7.37 -4.42
N ASN A 94 -10.38 7.20 -5.58
CA ASN A 94 -11.49 8.05 -6.02
C ASN A 94 -12.72 7.91 -5.09
N GLU A 95 -13.02 6.71 -4.59
CA GLU A 95 -14.07 6.47 -3.60
C GLU A 95 -13.78 7.22 -2.29
N ARG A 96 -12.52 7.21 -1.82
CA ARG A 96 -12.09 7.98 -0.65
C ARG A 96 -12.21 9.50 -0.86
N VAL A 97 -11.78 10.03 -1.99
CA VAL A 97 -11.93 11.47 -2.31
C VAL A 97 -13.40 11.88 -2.30
N LYS A 98 -14.28 11.07 -2.89
CA LYS A 98 -15.73 11.34 -2.89
C LYS A 98 -16.33 11.29 -1.48
N SER A 99 -15.99 10.27 -0.70
CA SER A 99 -16.60 10.03 0.61
C SER A 99 -16.12 10.98 1.70
N ILE A 100 -14.83 11.31 1.73
CA ILE A 100 -14.23 12.13 2.80
C ILE A 100 -14.16 13.61 2.41
N PHE A 101 -13.87 13.90 1.14
CA PHE A 101 -13.60 15.27 0.67
C PHE A 101 -14.70 15.80 -0.26
N GLY A 102 -15.85 15.11 -0.36
CA GLY A 102 -16.97 15.53 -1.19
C GLY A 102 -16.66 15.56 -2.70
N GLY A 103 -15.58 14.88 -3.13
CA GLY A 103 -15.11 14.91 -4.52
C GLY A 103 -14.09 16.01 -4.82
N ASP A 104 -13.75 16.86 -3.83
CA ASP A 104 -12.74 17.91 -4.02
C ASP A 104 -11.32 17.36 -3.86
N VAL A 105 -10.67 17.11 -5.00
CA VAL A 105 -9.29 16.61 -5.07
C VAL A 105 -8.29 17.58 -4.44
N ALA A 106 -8.56 18.89 -4.45
CA ALA A 106 -7.65 19.89 -3.90
C ALA A 106 -7.53 19.75 -2.37
N LEU A 107 -8.61 19.35 -1.70
CA LEU A 107 -8.63 19.09 -0.26
C LEU A 107 -7.90 17.79 0.12
N ALA A 108 -7.73 16.87 -0.82
CA ALA A 108 -7.11 15.56 -0.60
C ALA A 108 -5.59 15.54 -0.79
N ARG A 109 -4.92 16.69 -1.06
CA ARG A 109 -3.48 16.73 -1.43
C ARG A 109 -2.54 16.01 -0.45
N SER A 110 -2.81 16.05 0.85
CA SER A 110 -1.99 15.37 1.86
C SER A 110 -2.49 13.97 2.23
N ASP A 111 -3.59 13.53 1.62
CA ASP A 111 -4.25 12.26 1.90
C ASP A 111 -3.67 11.13 1.04
N ILE A 112 -3.73 9.90 1.57
CA ILE A 112 -3.32 8.68 0.89
C ILE A 112 -4.00 8.49 -0.49
N ALA A 113 -5.24 8.96 -0.67
CA ALA A 113 -5.92 8.89 -1.96
C ALA A 113 -5.18 9.68 -3.05
N HIS A 114 -4.55 10.81 -2.70
CA HIS A 114 -3.77 11.59 -3.65
C HIS A 114 -2.46 10.87 -4.00
N THR A 115 -1.76 10.34 -3.02
CA THR A 115 -0.46 9.71 -3.25
C THR A 115 -0.54 8.34 -3.91
N ILE A 116 -1.65 7.62 -3.76
CA ILE A 116 -1.96 6.46 -4.61
C ILE A 116 -1.97 6.86 -6.09
N ALA A 117 -2.53 8.03 -6.44
CA ALA A 117 -2.55 8.48 -7.83
C ALA A 117 -1.15 8.86 -8.32
N GLU A 118 -0.34 9.48 -7.47
CA GLU A 118 1.07 9.80 -7.77
C GLU A 118 1.93 8.55 -7.96
N ALA A 119 1.68 7.48 -7.20
CA ALA A 119 2.38 6.21 -7.33
C ALA A 119 2.26 5.57 -8.73
N TYR A 120 1.25 5.97 -9.52
CA TYR A 120 1.13 5.53 -10.92
C TYR A 120 2.17 6.12 -11.87
N GLN A 121 2.86 7.19 -11.48
CA GLN A 121 3.77 7.90 -12.35
C GLN A 121 5.09 7.16 -12.53
N GLU A 122 5.61 7.24 -13.76
CA GLU A 122 7.01 6.93 -14.14
C GLU A 122 7.98 7.43 -13.09
N SER A 123 7.88 8.72 -12.79
CA SER A 123 8.74 9.50 -11.90
C SER A 123 8.28 9.52 -10.45
N TRP A 124 7.54 8.51 -9.96
CA TRP A 124 7.04 8.53 -8.58
C TRP A 124 8.19 8.72 -7.58
N GLU A 125 8.14 9.82 -6.83
CA GLU A 125 9.20 10.24 -5.90
C GLU A 125 9.38 9.25 -4.74
N GLY A 126 8.31 8.54 -4.34
CA GLY A 126 8.37 7.56 -3.26
C GLY A 126 9.36 6.42 -3.52
N ARG A 127 9.76 6.20 -4.78
CA ARG A 127 10.81 5.21 -5.14
C ARG A 127 12.14 5.49 -4.46
N GLN A 128 12.48 6.75 -4.21
CA GLN A 128 13.77 7.12 -3.60
C GLN A 128 13.97 6.51 -2.19
N PHE A 129 12.88 6.13 -1.51
CA PHE A 129 12.93 5.54 -0.17
C PHE A 129 13.20 4.03 -0.18
N TYR A 130 13.23 3.38 -1.35
CA TYR A 130 13.49 1.96 -1.50
C TYR A 130 14.85 1.72 -2.12
N ARG A 131 15.73 0.99 -1.42
CA ARG A 131 17.06 0.65 -1.93
C ARG A 131 17.00 -0.11 -3.24
N ARG A 132 15.98 -0.96 -3.43
CA ARG A 132 15.78 -1.73 -4.68
C ARG A 132 15.73 -0.87 -5.95
N TYR A 133 15.30 0.41 -5.88
CA TYR A 133 15.35 1.31 -7.04
C TYR A 133 16.65 2.08 -7.18
N ASN A 134 17.45 2.17 -6.11
CA ASN A 134 18.67 2.96 -6.03
C ASN A 134 19.95 2.13 -6.22
N GLU A 135 19.89 0.80 -6.14
CA GLU A 135 21.05 -0.12 -6.29
C GLU A 135 21.62 -0.19 -7.73
N HIS A 136 21.09 0.59 -8.66
CA HIS A 136 21.51 0.65 -10.07
C HIS A 136 21.90 2.07 -10.56
N GLU A 137 22.05 3.03 -9.66
CA GLU A 137 22.73 4.32 -9.94
C GLU A 137 24.22 4.27 -9.56
#